data_AF-G0WFX0-F1
#
_entry.id   AF-G0WFX0-F1
#
_cell.length_a   1.000
_cell.length_b   1.000
_cell.length_c   1.000
_cell.angle_alpha   90.00
_cell.angle_beta   90.00
_cell.angle_gamma   90.00
#
_symmetry.space_group_name_H-M   'P 1'
#
loop_
_entity.id
_entity.type
_entity.pdbx_description
1 polymer ?
#
loop_
_entity_poly.entity_id
_entity_poly.type
_entity_poly.pdbx_seq_one_letter_code
_entity_poly.pdbx_strand_id
1 'polypeptide(L)'
;MMPSSPNMDSSKQEQMFNEIWNSCDIKNQGFIFADELTNLFEFNKDKFIRPLSTHESNLIQQFSSQDPTYKITKNDVNNVLKKLVNFTIFQMLKPTTSVGPPIENGKEPIGKNDANTKDKQNIIVSPSNTSNNNSPKKKKNPNLIAEINNLTRQLGIKDNIISEKQLLIDDLKENVETYKRKFQFLQKEFLFYKENVGKKYSSNYSQYSLSEHDGIKDPKQDFLLSEFKRQIQEQKSIIQRLQERIELKKPFNIPTNIDNSIISNNERKKHSGIISSLSNFLFPYLLPILTFSLSVIFLVIFYLFNSKDNASIEWELSWWERSNWLSSLGWSLKDMLSIFTFTPDNASNNNIMNDKEAFDAYMRALNNS
;
A
#
# COMPACT_ATOMS: atom_id res chain seq x y z
N MET A 1 -47.81 10.50 14.69
CA MET A 1 -46.54 11.26 14.74
C MET A 1 -45.59 10.48 15.61
N MET A 2 -44.56 9.85 15.05
CA MET A 2 -43.53 9.21 15.86
C MET A 2 -42.51 10.27 16.28
N PRO A 3 -42.09 10.32 17.55
CA PRO A 3 -41.03 11.21 17.98
C PRO A 3 -39.75 10.83 17.23
N SER A 4 -39.25 11.74 16.40
CA SER A 4 -37.93 11.65 15.79
C SER A 4 -36.92 11.44 16.91
N SER A 5 -36.27 10.27 16.94
CA SER A 5 -35.22 10.00 17.92
C SER A 5 -34.16 11.10 17.83
N PRO A 6 -33.75 11.69 18.97
CA PRO A 6 -32.72 12.70 18.98
C PRO A 6 -31.44 12.04 18.48
N ASN A 7 -30.99 12.43 17.27
CA ASN A 7 -29.67 12.08 16.78
C ASN A 7 -28.67 12.62 17.80
N MET A 8 -28.03 11.71 18.52
CA MET A 8 -26.97 12.07 19.45
C MET A 8 -25.88 12.79 18.66
N ASP A 9 -25.63 14.04 19.03
CA ASP A 9 -24.72 14.94 18.34
C ASP A 9 -23.33 14.29 18.23
N SER A 10 -22.71 14.31 17.04
CA SER A 10 -21.42 13.60 16.84
C SER A 10 -20.34 14.11 17.78
N SER A 11 -20.40 15.39 18.13
CA SER A 11 -19.53 16.03 19.12
C SER A 11 -19.61 15.35 20.49
N LYS A 12 -20.80 14.94 20.93
CA LYS A 12 -20.99 14.27 22.22
C LYS A 12 -20.41 12.85 22.21
N GLN A 13 -20.53 12.13 21.09
CA GLN A 13 -19.92 10.81 20.93
C GLN A 13 -18.39 10.88 20.96
N GLU A 14 -17.82 11.90 20.33
CA GLU A 14 -16.38 12.12 20.33
C GLU A 14 -15.87 12.51 21.71
N GLN A 15 -16.59 13.35 22.46
CA GLN A 15 -16.27 13.66 23.86
C GLN A 15 -16.27 12.40 24.74
N MET A 16 -17.31 11.57 24.65
CA MET A 16 -17.38 10.30 25.40
C MET A 16 -16.24 9.35 25.03
N PHE A 17 -15.91 9.25 23.74
CA PHE A 17 -14.78 8.45 23.29
C PHE A 17 -13.46 8.98 23.84
N ASN A 18 -13.26 10.30 23.86
CA ASN A 18 -12.07 10.93 24.41
C ASN A 18 -11.92 10.65 25.91
N GLU A 19 -13.01 10.71 26.68
CA GLU A 19 -12.99 10.36 28.10
C GLU A 19 -12.63 8.90 28.36
N ILE A 20 -13.21 7.97 27.58
CA ILE A 20 -12.90 6.54 27.66
C ILE A 20 -11.43 6.29 27.29
N TRP A 21 -10.97 6.93 26.21
CA TRP A 21 -9.59 6.80 25.75
C TRP A 21 -8.59 7.28 26.80
N ASN A 22 -8.82 8.48 27.37
CA ASN A 22 -7.94 9.06 28.37
C ASN A 22 -7.91 8.26 29.69
N SER A 23 -8.95 7.47 29.98
CA SER A 23 -8.93 6.55 31.13
C SER A 23 -7.99 5.36 30.94
N CYS A 24 -7.70 4.99 29.69
CA CYS A 24 -6.82 3.87 29.35
C CYS A 24 -5.39 4.34 29.09
N ASP A 25 -5.25 5.44 28.34
CA ASP A 25 -3.97 6.07 28.03
C ASP A 25 -3.54 7.00 29.17
N ILE A 26 -3.30 6.44 30.37
CA ILE A 26 -2.92 7.17 31.59
C ILE A 26 -1.67 8.04 31.35
N LYS A 27 -0.80 7.60 30.43
CA LYS A 27 0.47 8.26 30.12
C LYS A 27 0.36 9.29 28.98
N ASN A 28 -0.82 9.50 28.41
CA ASN A 28 -1.08 10.39 27.27
C ASN A 28 -0.11 10.16 26.09
N GLN A 29 0.19 8.91 25.77
CA GLN A 29 1.13 8.54 24.71
C GLN A 29 0.49 8.59 23.31
N GLY A 30 -0.84 8.67 23.23
CA GLY A 30 -1.60 8.66 21.98
C GLY A 30 -1.84 7.26 21.41
N PHE A 31 -1.39 6.22 22.11
CA PHE A 31 -1.60 4.81 21.76
C PHE A 31 -1.73 3.98 23.04
N ILE A 32 -2.43 2.86 22.93
CA ILE A 32 -2.45 1.80 23.95
C ILE A 32 -1.87 0.52 23.37
N PHE A 33 -1.37 -0.37 24.21
CA PHE A 33 -0.96 -1.69 23.79
C PHE A 33 -2.17 -2.64 23.67
N ALA A 34 -2.01 -3.75 22.95
CA ALA A 34 -3.12 -4.67 22.72
C ALA A 34 -3.54 -5.38 24.01
N ASP A 35 -2.63 -5.65 24.94
CA ASP A 35 -2.94 -6.16 26.27
C ASP A 35 -3.85 -5.21 27.08
N GLU A 36 -3.62 -3.90 26.95
CA GLU A 36 -4.42 -2.82 27.55
C GLU A 36 -5.80 -2.64 26.90
N LEU A 37 -6.03 -3.20 25.71
CA LEU A 37 -7.33 -3.11 25.02
C LEU A 37 -8.46 -3.75 25.83
N THR A 38 -8.18 -4.83 26.57
CA THR A 38 -9.18 -5.50 27.42
C THR A 38 -9.62 -4.57 28.56
N ASN A 39 -8.66 -3.87 29.17
CA ASN A 39 -8.90 -2.91 30.24
C ASN A 39 -9.81 -1.75 29.79
N LEU A 40 -9.72 -1.35 28.52
CA LEU A 40 -10.59 -0.31 27.96
C LEU A 40 -12.07 -0.65 28.08
N PHE A 41 -12.41 -1.91 27.87
CA PHE A 41 -13.78 -2.38 28.00
C PHE A 41 -14.16 -2.67 29.45
N GLU A 42 -13.23 -3.16 30.27
CA GLU A 42 -13.51 -3.47 31.67
C GLU A 42 -13.72 -2.24 32.54
N PHE A 43 -12.88 -1.21 32.40
CA PHE A 43 -12.99 0.02 33.19
C PHE A 43 -14.17 0.89 32.79
N ASN A 44 -14.69 0.72 31.57
CA ASN A 44 -15.76 1.57 31.03
C ASN A 44 -17.05 0.78 30.76
N LYS A 45 -17.27 -0.38 31.41
CA LYS A 45 -18.48 -1.22 31.25
C LYS A 45 -19.77 -0.41 31.38
N ASP A 46 -19.80 0.54 32.32
CA ASP A 46 -21.00 1.36 32.59
C ASP A 46 -21.24 2.47 31.56
N LYS A 47 -20.22 2.83 30.77
CA LYS A 47 -20.32 3.87 29.74
C LYS A 47 -20.78 3.30 28.38
N PHE A 48 -20.59 2.00 28.15
CA PHE A 48 -21.05 1.35 26.93
C PHE A 48 -22.52 0.97 27.04
N ILE A 49 -23.32 1.41 26.07
CA ILE A 49 -24.76 1.13 26.06
C ILE A 49 -25.02 -0.31 25.64
N ARG A 50 -24.14 -0.86 24.79
CA ARG A 50 -24.12 -2.27 24.44
C ARG A 50 -22.95 -2.95 25.15
N PRO A 51 -23.19 -3.82 26.15
CA PRO A 51 -22.14 -4.66 26.71
C PRO A 51 -21.63 -5.64 25.64
N LEU A 52 -20.35 -6.00 25.70
CA LEU A 52 -19.80 -7.03 24.83
C LEU A 52 -20.39 -8.39 25.18
N SER A 53 -20.69 -9.17 24.16
CA SER A 53 -21.01 -10.59 24.34
C SER A 53 -19.76 -11.36 24.76
N THR A 54 -19.94 -12.51 25.41
CA THR A 54 -18.84 -13.40 25.82
C THR A 54 -17.92 -13.78 24.65
N HIS A 55 -18.50 -14.00 23.46
CA HIS A 55 -17.73 -14.30 22.26
C HIS A 55 -16.85 -13.12 21.82
N GLU A 56 -17.41 -11.91 21.79
CA GLU A 56 -16.68 -10.69 21.43
C GLU A 56 -15.56 -10.38 22.44
N SER A 57 -15.82 -10.55 23.74
CA SER A 57 -14.80 -10.43 24.78
C SER A 57 -13.67 -11.45 24.60
N ASN A 58 -14.00 -12.71 24.27
CA ASN A 58 -13.00 -13.75 24.03
C ASN A 58 -12.13 -13.43 22.79
N LEU A 59 -12.71 -12.88 21.71
CA LEU A 59 -11.96 -12.48 20.52
C LEU A 59 -10.98 -11.35 20.82
N ILE A 60 -11.39 -10.37 21.63
CA ILE A 60 -10.51 -9.27 22.07
C ILE A 60 -9.39 -9.82 22.95
N GLN A 61 -9.72 -10.68 23.92
CA GLN A 61 -8.72 -11.29 24.79
C GLN A 61 -7.72 -12.17 24.02
N GLN A 62 -8.20 -12.92 23.02
CA GLN A 62 -7.34 -13.72 22.15
C GLN A 62 -6.38 -12.82 21.35
N PHE A 63 -6.88 -11.72 20.79
CA PHE A 63 -6.05 -10.75 20.09
C PHE A 63 -4.98 -10.13 21.00
N SER A 64 -5.38 -9.70 22.20
CA SER A 64 -4.48 -9.19 23.24
C SER A 64 -3.40 -10.19 23.66
N SER A 65 -3.73 -11.48 23.66
CA SER A 65 -2.80 -12.55 24.04
C SER A 65 -1.85 -12.94 22.91
N GLN A 66 -2.27 -12.80 21.65
CA GLN A 66 -1.44 -13.13 20.48
C GLN A 66 -0.32 -12.11 20.28
N ASP A 67 -0.63 -10.81 20.33
CA ASP A 67 0.32 -9.73 20.06
C ASP A 67 0.25 -8.62 21.12
N PRO A 68 0.67 -8.86 22.38
CA PRO A 68 0.49 -7.90 23.48
C PRO A 68 1.17 -6.56 23.22
N THR A 69 2.30 -6.55 22.53
CA THR A 69 3.07 -5.33 22.22
C THR A 69 2.55 -4.55 21.01
N TYR A 70 1.46 -4.98 20.37
CA TYR A 70 0.90 -4.29 19.23
C TYR A 70 0.32 -2.93 19.65
N LYS A 71 0.79 -1.85 19.02
CA LYS A 71 0.37 -0.48 19.36
C LYS A 71 -0.88 -0.11 18.59
N ILE A 72 -1.92 0.28 19.31
CA ILE A 72 -3.20 0.72 18.77
C ILE A 72 -3.30 2.22 19.01
N THR A 73 -3.24 3.02 17.94
CA THR A 73 -3.46 4.46 18.04
C THR A 73 -4.95 4.76 18.17
N LYS A 74 -5.30 5.91 18.76
CA LYS A 74 -6.69 6.36 18.91
C LYS A 74 -7.52 6.30 17.63
N ASN A 75 -6.90 6.61 16.48
CA ASN A 75 -7.55 6.59 15.18
C ASN A 75 -7.78 5.16 14.63
N ASP A 76 -6.93 4.21 15.04
CA ASP A 76 -6.95 2.83 14.55
C ASP A 76 -7.89 1.92 15.35
N VAL A 77 -8.24 2.29 16.59
CA VAL A 77 -9.09 1.47 17.47
C VAL A 77 -10.37 1.01 16.78
N ASN A 78 -11.05 1.92 16.09
CA ASN A 78 -12.28 1.60 15.38
C ASN A 78 -12.06 0.58 14.25
N ASN A 79 -10.91 0.64 13.58
CA ASN A 79 -10.56 -0.32 12.53
C ASN A 79 -10.22 -1.69 13.11
N VAL A 80 -9.48 -1.72 14.22
CA VAL A 80 -9.15 -2.96 14.94
C VAL A 80 -10.43 -3.65 15.43
N LEU A 81 -11.32 -2.92 16.10
CA LEU A 81 -12.58 -3.48 16.60
C LEU A 81 -13.53 -3.90 15.48
N LYS A 82 -13.59 -3.13 14.39
CA LYS A 82 -14.38 -3.54 13.22
C LYS A 82 -13.85 -4.84 12.60
N LYS A 83 -12.54 -5.10 12.65
CA LYS A 83 -11.97 -6.39 12.20
C LYS A 83 -12.26 -7.53 13.17
N LEU A 84 -12.17 -7.28 14.47
CA LEU A 84 -12.34 -8.33 15.50
C LEU A 84 -13.80 -8.69 15.73
N VAL A 85 -14.66 -7.70 15.96
CA VAL A 85 -16.04 -7.88 16.42
C VAL A 85 -17.07 -7.33 15.44
N ASN A 86 -16.64 -6.74 14.31
CA ASN A 86 -17.52 -6.11 13.32
C ASN A 86 -18.32 -4.90 13.84
N PHE A 87 -17.83 -4.25 14.90
CA PHE A 87 -18.43 -3.03 15.45
C PHE A 87 -17.37 -1.95 15.73
N THR A 88 -17.79 -0.69 15.71
CA THR A 88 -16.96 0.46 16.13
C THR A 88 -17.32 0.90 17.54
N ILE A 89 -16.42 1.59 18.25
CA ILE A 89 -16.72 2.14 19.58
C ILE A 89 -17.92 3.07 19.52
N PHE A 90 -18.02 3.87 18.46
CA PHE A 90 -19.15 4.77 18.26
C PHE A 90 -20.49 4.02 18.16
N GLN A 91 -20.51 2.79 17.65
CA GLN A 91 -21.73 1.98 17.65
C GLN A 91 -22.08 1.45 19.04
N MET A 92 -21.08 1.18 19.90
CA MET A 92 -21.28 0.76 21.29
C MET A 92 -21.72 1.90 22.20
N LEU A 93 -21.34 3.15 21.86
CA LEU A 93 -21.73 4.37 22.58
C LEU A 93 -23.07 4.94 22.12
N LYS A 94 -23.59 4.51 20.95
CA LYS A 94 -24.88 4.99 20.47
C LYS A 94 -25.99 4.34 21.28
N PRO A 95 -26.92 5.12 21.85
CA PRO A 95 -28.12 4.55 22.44
C PRO A 95 -28.81 3.77 21.35
N THR A 96 -29.04 2.48 21.59
CA THR A 96 -29.81 1.63 20.69
C THR A 96 -31.21 2.22 20.61
N THR A 97 -31.41 3.16 19.70
CA THR A 97 -32.70 3.72 19.33
C THR A 97 -33.47 2.60 18.66
N SER A 98 -34.06 1.70 19.47
CA SER A 98 -35.12 0.78 19.10
C SER A 98 -35.02 0.29 17.64
N VAL A 99 -33.89 -0.32 17.28
CA VAL A 99 -33.92 -1.24 16.15
C VAL A 99 -34.74 -2.41 16.71
N GLY A 100 -35.87 -2.70 16.04
CA GLY A 100 -36.77 -3.77 16.43
C GLY A 100 -36.04 -5.11 16.64
N PRO A 101 -36.75 -6.12 17.17
CA PRO A 101 -36.15 -7.38 17.61
C PRO A 101 -35.14 -7.91 16.59
N PRO A 102 -34.00 -8.43 17.08
CA PRO A 102 -32.90 -8.85 16.23
C PRO A 102 -33.47 -9.78 15.16
N ILE A 103 -33.23 -9.43 13.90
CA ILE A 103 -33.43 -10.37 12.79
C ILE A 103 -32.42 -11.47 13.06
N GLU A 104 -32.89 -12.50 13.73
CA GLU A 104 -32.24 -13.78 13.94
C GLU A 104 -31.85 -14.26 12.55
N ASN A 105 -30.57 -14.13 12.21
CA ASN A 105 -30.04 -14.64 10.96
C ASN A 105 -30.42 -16.11 10.87
N GLY A 106 -31.31 -16.39 9.93
CA GLY A 106 -31.93 -17.68 9.74
C GLY A 106 -30.88 -18.78 9.69
N LYS A 107 -31.13 -19.79 10.51
CA LYS A 107 -30.69 -21.16 10.30
C LYS A 107 -30.69 -21.48 8.80
N GLU A 108 -29.52 -21.77 8.26
CA GLU A 108 -29.42 -22.54 7.03
C GLU A 108 -30.25 -23.83 7.21
N PRO A 109 -31.19 -24.14 6.31
CA PRO A 109 -31.80 -25.46 6.32
C PRO A 109 -30.73 -26.44 5.86
N ILE A 110 -30.26 -27.26 6.81
CA ILE A 110 -29.60 -28.54 6.52
C ILE A 110 -30.62 -29.40 5.77
N GLY A 111 -30.59 -29.30 4.45
CA GLY A 111 -31.27 -30.19 3.54
C GLY A 111 -30.60 -31.56 3.61
N LYS A 112 -31.16 -32.46 4.42
CA LYS A 112 -31.08 -33.89 4.15
C LYS A 112 -31.86 -34.14 2.87
N ASN A 113 -31.20 -34.62 1.82
CA ASN A 113 -31.83 -35.46 0.81
C ASN A 113 -30.77 -36.40 0.25
N ASP A 114 -30.91 -37.65 0.66
CA ASP A 114 -30.24 -38.81 0.11
C ASP A 114 -30.64 -39.07 -1.34
N ALA A 115 -29.70 -39.67 -2.06
CA ALA A 115 -29.87 -40.70 -3.08
C ALA A 115 -30.58 -40.39 -4.42
N ASN A 116 -29.84 -40.76 -5.47
CA ASN A 116 -30.29 -41.34 -6.75
C ASN A 116 -31.27 -40.53 -7.61
N THR A 117 -30.87 -40.21 -8.84
CA THR A 117 -31.15 -41.08 -10.01
C THR A 117 -30.45 -40.52 -11.26
N LYS A 118 -29.85 -41.44 -12.02
CA LYS A 118 -29.19 -41.22 -13.31
C LYS A 118 -30.21 -40.86 -14.41
N ASP A 119 -29.63 -40.35 -15.49
CA ASP A 119 -30.02 -40.59 -16.88
C ASP A 119 -31.09 -39.71 -17.56
N LYS A 120 -30.62 -39.20 -18.71
CA LYS A 120 -31.27 -39.06 -20.03
C LYS A 120 -31.94 -37.73 -20.42
N GLN A 121 -31.23 -37.12 -21.38
CA GLN A 121 -31.68 -36.74 -22.73
C GLN A 121 -32.44 -35.43 -22.92
N ASN A 122 -31.71 -34.50 -23.55
CA ASN A 122 -32.08 -33.77 -24.76
C ASN A 122 -33.43 -34.16 -25.36
N ILE A 123 -34.42 -33.28 -25.22
CA ILE A 123 -35.52 -33.15 -26.18
C ILE A 123 -35.76 -31.65 -26.41
N ILE A 124 -35.31 -31.20 -27.58
CA ILE A 124 -35.72 -29.96 -28.23
C ILE A 124 -37.15 -30.19 -28.75
N VAL A 125 -38.14 -29.57 -28.12
CA VAL A 125 -39.48 -29.40 -28.71
C VAL A 125 -39.99 -27.99 -28.39
N SER A 126 -40.21 -27.23 -29.45
CA SER A 126 -40.94 -25.95 -29.49
C SER A 126 -42.34 -26.06 -28.88
N PRO A 127 -42.98 -24.93 -28.56
CA PRO A 127 -44.37 -24.82 -29.01
C PRO A 127 -44.71 -23.49 -29.68
N SER A 128 -45.28 -23.68 -30.87
CA SER A 128 -46.38 -22.95 -31.52
C SER A 128 -47.09 -21.83 -30.77
N ASN A 129 -47.28 -20.73 -31.51
CA ASN A 129 -48.34 -19.76 -31.35
C ASN A 129 -49.73 -20.42 -31.33
N THR A 130 -50.56 -20.11 -30.33
CA THR A 130 -52.01 -20.05 -30.52
C THR A 130 -52.64 -18.99 -29.61
N SER A 131 -53.37 -18.11 -30.28
CA SER A 131 -54.27 -17.07 -29.78
C SER A 131 -55.32 -17.60 -28.80
N ASN A 132 -55.53 -16.90 -27.67
CA ASN A 132 -56.84 -16.32 -27.32
C ASN A 132 -56.86 -15.64 -25.93
N ASN A 133 -57.15 -14.34 -25.97
CA ASN A 133 -58.11 -13.57 -25.17
C ASN A 133 -58.24 -13.73 -23.65
N ASN A 134 -58.22 -12.55 -23.01
CA ASN A 134 -58.77 -12.18 -21.71
C ASN A 134 -57.94 -12.59 -20.48
N SER A 135 -56.69 -12.12 -20.41
CA SER A 135 -55.97 -12.04 -19.14
C SER A 135 -56.39 -10.79 -18.35
N PRO A 136 -56.71 -10.92 -17.04
CA PRO A 136 -57.03 -9.77 -16.20
C PRO A 136 -55.82 -8.86 -16.16
N LYS A 137 -56.02 -7.55 -16.31
CA LYS A 137 -54.97 -6.52 -16.20
C LYS A 137 -54.24 -6.72 -14.86
N LYS A 138 -53.15 -7.49 -14.87
CA LYS A 138 -52.24 -7.69 -13.75
C LYS A 138 -51.76 -6.30 -13.37
N LYS A 139 -52.27 -5.78 -12.25
CA LYS A 139 -51.74 -4.58 -11.61
C LYS A 139 -50.26 -4.84 -11.40
N LYS A 140 -49.41 -4.25 -12.25
CA LYS A 140 -47.94 -4.30 -12.09
C LYS A 140 -47.67 -3.65 -10.74
N ASN A 141 -47.37 -4.46 -9.73
CA ASN A 141 -47.00 -3.96 -8.42
C ASN A 141 -45.72 -3.14 -8.60
N PRO A 142 -45.76 -1.80 -8.47
CA PRO A 142 -44.57 -0.95 -8.68
C PRO A 142 -43.45 -1.30 -7.71
N ASN A 143 -43.78 -1.96 -6.60
CA ASN A 143 -42.84 -2.40 -5.58
C ASN A 143 -41.85 -3.47 -6.08
N LEU A 144 -42.30 -4.39 -6.94
CA LEU A 144 -41.42 -5.44 -7.51
C LEU A 144 -40.38 -4.84 -8.47
N ILE A 145 -40.74 -3.81 -9.22
CA ILE A 145 -39.81 -3.13 -10.13
C ILE A 145 -38.76 -2.36 -9.33
N ALA A 146 -39.16 -1.69 -8.24
CA ALA A 146 -38.24 -1.02 -7.33
C ALA A 146 -37.27 -2.01 -6.66
N GLU A 147 -37.77 -3.18 -6.26
CA GLU A 147 -36.96 -4.25 -5.66
C GLU A 147 -35.96 -4.84 -6.66
N ILE A 148 -36.37 -5.13 -7.90
CA ILE A 148 -35.47 -5.60 -8.97
C ILE A 148 -34.37 -4.56 -9.23
N ASN A 149 -34.72 -3.27 -9.28
CA ASN A 149 -33.74 -2.20 -9.49
C ASN A 149 -32.76 -2.08 -8.30
N ASN A 150 -33.24 -2.26 -7.06
CA ASN A 150 -32.38 -2.27 -5.88
C ASN A 150 -31.44 -3.48 -5.90
N LEU A 151 -31.93 -4.69 -6.18
CA LEU A 151 -31.12 -5.90 -6.30
C LEU A 151 -30.09 -5.77 -7.43
N THR A 152 -30.46 -5.20 -8.57
CA THR A 152 -29.53 -4.92 -9.68
C THR A 152 -28.43 -3.96 -9.26
N ARG A 153 -28.76 -2.90 -8.50
CA ARG A 153 -27.77 -1.97 -7.96
C ARG A 153 -26.85 -2.63 -6.94
N GLN A 154 -27.40 -3.47 -6.06
CA GLN A 154 -26.62 -4.21 -5.07
C GLN A 154 -25.67 -5.21 -5.73
N LEU A 155 -26.11 -5.91 -6.79
CA LEU A 155 -25.24 -6.78 -7.58
C LEU A 155 -24.08 -5.99 -8.21
N GLY A 156 -24.36 -4.85 -8.84
CA GLY A 156 -23.29 -4.01 -9.39
C GLY A 156 -22.28 -3.51 -8.34
N ILE A 157 -22.74 -3.21 -7.12
CA ILE A 157 -21.83 -2.86 -6.01
C ILE A 157 -20.97 -4.07 -5.61
N LYS A 158 -21.58 -5.27 -5.52
CA LYS A 158 -20.85 -6.50 -5.20
C LYS A 158 -19.82 -6.85 -6.27
N ASP A 159 -20.15 -6.69 -7.55
CA ASP A 159 -19.21 -6.94 -8.65
C ASP A 159 -18.03 -5.96 -8.62
N ASN A 160 -18.27 -4.68 -8.31
CA ASN A 160 -17.21 -3.71 -8.11
C ASN A 160 -16.30 -4.09 -6.93
N ILE A 161 -16.86 -4.54 -5.81
CA ILE A 161 -16.07 -5.01 -4.66
C ILE A 161 -15.25 -6.26 -5.04
N ILE A 162 -15.84 -7.21 -5.77
CA ILE A 162 -15.14 -8.42 -6.21
C ILE A 162 -13.96 -8.07 -7.12
N SER A 163 -14.16 -7.18 -8.11
CA SER A 163 -13.07 -6.74 -8.99
C SER A 163 -11.96 -6.01 -8.23
N GLU A 164 -12.28 -5.14 -7.26
CA GLU A 164 -11.28 -4.47 -6.43
C GLU A 164 -10.47 -5.49 -5.59
N LYS A 165 -11.15 -6.47 -4.99
CA LYS A 165 -10.47 -7.54 -4.23
C LYS A 165 -9.61 -8.42 -5.12
N GLN A 166 -10.03 -8.67 -6.35
CA GLN A 166 -9.24 -9.43 -7.32
C GLN A 166 -7.94 -8.69 -7.66
N LEU A 167 -8.01 -7.38 -7.91
CA LEU A 167 -6.82 -6.55 -8.15
C LEU A 167 -5.84 -6.57 -6.97
N LEU A 168 -6.35 -6.55 -5.74
CA LEU A 168 -5.54 -6.64 -4.53
C LEU A 168 -4.86 -8.02 -4.41
N ILE A 169 -5.59 -9.10 -4.69
CA ILE A 169 -5.03 -10.46 -4.70
C ILE A 169 -3.89 -10.57 -5.72
N ASP A 170 -4.08 -9.99 -6.91
CA ASP A 170 -3.08 -10.04 -7.97
C ASP A 170 -1.83 -9.22 -7.59
N ASP A 171 -1.99 -8.05 -6.96
CA ASP A 171 -0.89 -7.25 -6.40
C ASP A 171 -0.13 -7.99 -5.28
N LEU A 172 -0.84 -8.64 -4.35
CA LEU A 172 -0.22 -9.45 -3.30
C LEU A 172 0.57 -10.63 -3.88
N LYS A 173 0.01 -11.35 -4.86
CA LYS A 173 0.71 -12.46 -5.53
C LYS A 173 1.99 -11.98 -6.21
N GLU A 174 1.93 -10.84 -6.87
CA GLU A 174 3.08 -10.19 -7.48
C GLU A 174 4.17 -9.82 -6.45
N ASN A 175 3.76 -9.26 -5.32
CA ASN A 175 4.68 -8.93 -4.24
C ASN A 175 5.36 -10.19 -3.69
N VAL A 176 4.60 -11.27 -3.48
CA VAL A 176 5.13 -12.57 -3.04
C VAL A 176 6.16 -13.12 -4.05
N GLU A 177 5.86 -13.11 -5.34
CA GLU A 177 6.81 -13.56 -6.37
C GLU A 177 8.05 -12.67 -6.45
N THR A 178 7.92 -11.38 -6.18
CA THR A 178 9.07 -10.45 -6.09
C THR A 178 9.97 -10.76 -4.90
N TYR A 179 9.40 -11.00 -3.71
CA TYR A 179 10.18 -11.42 -2.55
C TYR A 179 10.85 -12.78 -2.75
N LYS A 180 10.14 -13.73 -3.37
CA LYS A 180 10.71 -15.04 -3.73
C LYS A 180 11.90 -14.91 -4.67
N ARG A 181 11.82 -14.05 -5.70
CA ARG A 181 12.95 -13.76 -6.59
C ARG A 181 14.13 -13.13 -5.84
N LYS A 182 13.88 -12.17 -4.95
CA LYS A 182 14.91 -11.55 -4.10
C LYS A 182 15.59 -12.57 -3.19
N PHE A 183 14.81 -13.46 -2.57
CA PHE A 183 15.34 -14.51 -1.71
C PHE A 183 16.19 -15.52 -2.49
N GLN A 184 15.71 -15.98 -3.65
CA GLN A 184 16.48 -16.87 -4.53
C GLN A 184 17.79 -16.22 -4.99
N PHE A 185 17.78 -14.93 -5.25
CA PHE A 185 18.99 -14.19 -5.57
C PHE A 185 19.97 -14.17 -4.38
N LEU A 186 19.51 -13.80 -3.19
CA LEU A 186 20.35 -13.77 -1.99
C LEU A 186 20.94 -15.15 -1.67
N GLN A 187 20.16 -16.21 -1.90
CA GLN A 187 20.64 -17.59 -1.76
C GLN A 187 21.76 -17.91 -2.75
N LYS A 188 21.64 -17.48 -4.01
CA LYS A 188 22.71 -17.65 -5.02
C LYS A 188 23.96 -16.86 -4.65
N GLU A 189 23.80 -15.64 -4.17
CA GLU A 189 24.91 -14.80 -3.70
C GLU A 189 25.62 -15.42 -2.51
N PHE A 190 24.87 -15.93 -1.53
CA PHE A 190 25.42 -16.66 -0.39
C PHE A 190 26.21 -17.90 -0.82
N LEU A 191 25.66 -18.69 -1.76
CA LEU A 191 26.36 -19.86 -2.30
C LEU A 191 27.65 -19.48 -3.04
N PHE A 192 27.60 -18.42 -3.85
CA PHE A 192 28.76 -17.89 -4.55
C PHE A 192 29.88 -17.46 -3.59
N TYR A 193 29.55 -16.71 -2.53
CA TYR A 193 30.53 -16.33 -1.52
C TYR A 193 31.05 -17.53 -0.74
N LYS A 194 30.19 -18.47 -0.37
CA LYS A 194 30.62 -19.72 0.30
C LYS A 194 31.63 -20.49 -0.55
N GLU A 195 31.39 -20.60 -1.85
CA GLU A 195 32.27 -21.33 -2.77
C GLU A 195 33.60 -20.59 -3.03
N ASN A 196 33.56 -19.27 -3.22
CA ASN A 196 34.76 -18.48 -3.58
C ASN A 196 35.62 -18.07 -2.39
N VAL A 197 35.03 -17.84 -1.22
CA VAL A 197 35.79 -17.57 0.01
C VAL A 197 36.46 -18.84 0.50
N GLY A 198 35.81 -20.00 0.41
CA GLY A 198 36.41 -21.29 0.78
C GLY A 198 37.65 -21.66 -0.04
N LYS A 199 37.66 -21.35 -1.34
CA LYS A 199 38.80 -21.63 -2.24
C LYS A 199 40.03 -20.76 -1.93
N LYS A 200 39.85 -19.50 -1.50
CA LYS A 200 40.96 -18.59 -1.14
C LYS A 200 41.75 -19.05 0.08
N TYR A 201 41.13 -19.73 1.04
CA TYR A 201 41.84 -20.28 2.20
C TYR A 201 42.49 -21.64 1.90
N SER A 202 41.99 -22.39 0.91
CA SER A 202 42.54 -23.70 0.53
C SER A 202 43.71 -23.62 -0.46
N SER A 203 43.87 -22.54 -1.25
CA SER A 203 44.92 -22.45 -2.29
C SER A 203 46.25 -21.84 -1.82
N ASN A 204 46.38 -21.45 -0.55
CA ASN A 204 47.64 -20.91 -0.01
C ASN A 204 48.70 -21.99 0.31
N TYR A 205 48.45 -23.27 0.00
CA TYR A 205 49.41 -24.35 0.27
C TYR A 205 49.88 -25.14 -0.98
N SER A 206 49.46 -24.75 -2.18
CA SER A 206 50.01 -25.30 -3.44
C SER A 206 50.36 -24.14 -4.37
N GLN A 207 51.52 -23.54 -4.16
CA GLN A 207 52.75 -23.87 -4.89
C GLN A 207 52.69 -23.40 -6.35
N TYR A 208 53.39 -22.29 -6.59
CA TYR A 208 54.11 -21.92 -7.81
C TYR A 208 53.96 -22.91 -8.99
N SER A 209 53.01 -22.63 -9.86
CA SER A 209 53.15 -23.00 -11.27
C SER A 209 52.74 -21.80 -12.10
N LEU A 210 53.79 -21.14 -12.59
CA LEU A 210 53.80 -20.02 -13.51
C LEU A 210 53.23 -20.51 -14.85
N SER A 211 51.98 -20.19 -15.15
CA SER A 211 51.40 -20.36 -16.50
C SER A 211 50.36 -19.28 -16.74
N GLU A 212 50.89 -18.15 -17.23
CA GLU A 212 50.50 -17.52 -18.49
C GLU A 212 48.99 -17.32 -18.76
N HIS A 213 48.55 -16.11 -18.43
CA HIS A 213 47.87 -15.20 -19.37
C HIS A 213 46.59 -15.68 -20.08
N ASP A 214 45.66 -16.31 -19.36
CA ASP A 214 44.26 -16.33 -19.81
C ASP A 214 43.38 -15.54 -18.84
N GLY A 215 42.63 -14.59 -19.38
CA GLY A 215 42.02 -13.47 -18.68
C GLY A 215 41.24 -13.87 -17.43
N ILE A 216 41.89 -13.72 -16.26
CA ILE A 216 41.27 -13.84 -14.95
C ILE A 216 40.28 -12.67 -14.83
N LYS A 217 39.08 -12.87 -15.35
CA LYS A 217 37.94 -11.98 -15.08
C LYS A 217 37.74 -12.00 -13.58
N ASP A 218 37.99 -10.85 -12.97
CA ASP A 218 37.83 -10.67 -11.54
C ASP A 218 36.39 -11.12 -11.19
N PRO A 219 36.18 -12.13 -10.31
CA PRO A 219 34.85 -12.67 -10.02
C PRO A 219 33.86 -11.59 -9.52
N LYS A 220 34.39 -10.45 -9.08
CA LYS A 220 33.62 -9.23 -8.78
C LYS A 220 32.98 -8.60 -10.02
N GLN A 221 33.67 -8.59 -11.17
CA GLN A 221 33.15 -8.04 -12.42
C GLN A 221 32.01 -8.89 -13.00
N ASP A 222 32.12 -10.22 -12.97
CA ASP A 222 31.04 -11.09 -13.44
C ASP A 222 29.79 -10.98 -12.56
N PHE A 223 29.98 -10.83 -11.24
CA PHE A 223 28.88 -10.52 -10.32
C PHE A 223 28.25 -9.16 -10.63
N LEU A 224 29.06 -8.10 -10.77
CA LEU A 224 28.58 -6.76 -11.08
C LEU A 224 27.79 -6.73 -12.39
N LEU A 225 28.29 -7.44 -13.41
CA LEU A 225 27.62 -7.55 -14.71
C LEU A 225 26.29 -8.32 -14.60
N SER A 226 26.21 -9.31 -13.71
CA SER A 226 24.97 -10.05 -13.45
C SER A 226 23.91 -9.20 -12.73
N GLU A 227 24.32 -8.38 -11.76
CA GLU A 227 23.46 -7.39 -11.08
C GLU A 227 22.95 -6.35 -12.06
N PHE A 228 23.83 -5.79 -12.89
CA PHE A 228 23.47 -4.79 -13.87
C PHE A 228 22.45 -5.33 -14.88
N LYS A 229 22.66 -6.55 -15.39
CA LYS A 229 21.69 -7.23 -16.27
C LYS A 229 20.35 -7.46 -15.58
N ARG A 230 20.35 -7.84 -14.29
CA ARG A 230 19.12 -8.02 -13.50
C ARG A 230 18.35 -6.70 -13.36
N GLN A 231 19.03 -5.62 -12.99
CA GLN A 231 18.41 -4.30 -12.85
C GLN A 231 17.79 -3.81 -14.15
N ILE A 232 18.47 -3.98 -15.29
CA ILE A 232 17.92 -3.65 -16.61
C ILE A 232 16.65 -4.45 -16.89
N GLN A 233 16.64 -5.75 -16.58
CA GLN A 233 15.47 -6.61 -16.79
C GLN A 233 14.30 -6.22 -15.89
N GLU A 234 14.57 -5.85 -14.62
CA GLU A 234 13.56 -5.33 -13.70
C GLU A 234 12.97 -4.01 -14.20
N GLN A 235 13.81 -3.04 -14.59
CA GLN A 235 13.36 -1.78 -15.16
C GLN A 235 12.52 -1.98 -16.42
N LYS A 236 12.93 -2.89 -17.32
CA LYS A 236 12.17 -3.24 -18.52
C LYS A 236 10.78 -3.79 -18.18
N SER A 237 10.66 -4.63 -17.15
CA SER A 237 9.38 -5.16 -16.70
C SER A 237 8.45 -4.07 -16.12
N ILE A 238 9.01 -3.09 -15.41
CA ILE A 238 8.25 -1.95 -14.86
C ILE A 238 7.73 -1.07 -16.01
N ILE A 239 8.57 -0.78 -17.01
CA ILE A 239 8.19 0.01 -18.18
C ILE A 239 7.03 -0.66 -18.92
N GLN A 240 7.11 -1.99 -19.15
CA GLN A 240 6.05 -2.73 -19.83
C GLN A 240 4.72 -2.63 -19.07
N ARG A 241 4.73 -2.74 -17.74
CA ARG A 241 3.52 -2.58 -16.92
C ARG A 241 2.95 -1.18 -16.96
N LEU A 242 3.80 -0.16 -16.97
CA LEU A 242 3.35 1.22 -17.12
C LEU A 242 2.70 1.43 -18.49
N GLN A 243 3.25 0.82 -19.54
CA GLN A 243 2.64 0.82 -20.88
C GLN A 243 1.28 0.11 -20.88
N GLU A 244 1.17 -1.08 -20.29
CA GLU A 244 -0.11 -1.81 -20.17
C GLU A 244 -1.16 -0.99 -19.40
N ARG A 245 -0.77 -0.31 -18.31
CA ARG A 245 -1.67 0.58 -17.56
C ARG A 245 -2.11 1.81 -18.35
N ILE A 246 -1.25 2.33 -19.23
CA ILE A 246 -1.57 3.44 -20.13
C ILE A 246 -2.52 2.96 -21.24
N GLU A 247 -2.30 1.77 -21.79
CA GLU A 247 -3.16 1.16 -22.81
C GLU A 247 -4.54 0.80 -22.26
N LEU A 248 -4.63 0.27 -21.03
CA LEU A 248 -5.89 0.03 -20.32
C LEU A 248 -6.63 1.32 -19.93
N LYS A 249 -5.91 2.43 -19.76
CA LYS A 249 -6.49 3.76 -19.52
C LYS A 249 -6.92 4.49 -20.79
N LYS A 250 -6.74 3.91 -21.99
CA LYS A 250 -7.46 4.43 -23.16
C LYS A 250 -8.95 4.37 -22.83
N PRO A 251 -9.68 5.50 -22.87
CA PRO A 251 -11.09 5.52 -22.54
C PRO A 251 -11.77 4.48 -23.44
N PHE A 252 -12.38 3.49 -22.79
CA PHE A 252 -13.25 2.54 -23.45
C PHE A 252 -14.33 3.38 -24.14
N ASN A 253 -14.25 3.53 -25.46
CA ASN A 253 -15.29 4.13 -26.26
C ASN A 253 -16.49 3.20 -26.16
N ILE A 254 -17.30 3.40 -25.12
CA ILE A 254 -18.62 2.82 -25.03
C ILE A 254 -19.34 3.28 -26.29
N PRO A 255 -19.76 2.38 -27.20
CA PRO A 255 -20.58 2.78 -28.33
C PRO A 255 -21.88 3.35 -27.75
N THR A 256 -21.98 4.68 -27.74
CA THR A 256 -23.20 5.41 -27.46
C THR A 256 -24.12 5.24 -28.67
N ASN A 257 -24.69 4.04 -28.79
CA ASN A 257 -25.85 3.79 -29.64
C ASN A 257 -26.98 3.33 -28.73
N ILE A 258 -27.35 4.21 -27.81
CA ILE A 258 -28.60 4.13 -27.06
C ILE A 258 -29.26 5.49 -27.32
N ASP A 259 -30.19 5.48 -28.26
CA ASP A 259 -31.16 6.54 -28.48
C ASP A 259 -31.88 6.87 -27.17
N ASN A 260 -31.38 7.90 -26.48
CA ASN A 260 -32.08 8.55 -25.38
C ASN A 260 -32.38 9.98 -25.80
N SER A 261 -33.40 10.14 -26.64
CA SER A 261 -34.24 11.31 -26.51
C SER A 261 -35.03 11.16 -25.20
N ILE A 262 -35.09 12.24 -24.44
CA ILE A 262 -35.92 12.41 -23.24
C ILE A 262 -35.33 11.71 -21.99
N ILE A 263 -34.54 12.44 -21.21
CA ILE A 263 -34.78 12.68 -19.76
C ILE A 263 -33.65 13.57 -19.19
N SER A 264 -34.06 14.81 -18.92
CA SER A 264 -33.58 15.80 -17.95
C SER A 264 -32.08 15.92 -17.65
N ASN A 265 -31.52 17.02 -18.17
CA ASN A 265 -30.53 17.84 -17.49
C ASN A 265 -31.05 18.25 -16.11
N ASN A 266 -30.40 17.79 -15.03
CA ASN A 266 -30.10 18.64 -13.87
C ASN A 266 -29.20 17.89 -12.86
N GLU A 267 -28.22 18.65 -12.35
CA GLU A 267 -27.47 18.41 -11.11
C GLU A 267 -26.37 17.33 -11.11
N ARG A 268 -25.27 17.61 -11.82
CA ARG A 268 -23.92 17.17 -11.41
C ARG A 268 -22.93 18.31 -11.53
N LYS A 269 -22.96 19.25 -10.57
CA LYS A 269 -21.83 20.15 -10.29
C LYS A 269 -21.72 20.34 -8.78
N LYS A 270 -20.46 20.36 -8.31
CA LYS A 270 -19.96 20.81 -7.00
C LYS A 270 -19.84 19.75 -5.90
N HIS A 271 -18.66 19.12 -5.83
CA HIS A 271 -18.07 18.75 -4.54
C HIS A 271 -16.55 19.01 -4.42
N SER A 272 -15.93 19.73 -5.37
CA SER A 272 -14.49 20.06 -5.32
C SER A 272 -14.15 21.40 -4.65
N GLY A 273 -15.12 22.09 -4.03
CA GLY A 273 -14.94 23.50 -3.62
C GLY A 273 -14.39 23.78 -2.22
N ILE A 274 -14.19 22.78 -1.36
CA ILE A 274 -13.84 23.02 0.06
C ILE A 274 -12.33 22.88 0.31
N ILE A 275 -11.63 22.05 -0.44
CA ILE A 275 -10.18 21.83 -0.22
C ILE A 275 -9.34 22.99 -0.81
N SER A 276 -9.82 23.66 -1.86
CA SER A 276 -9.09 24.77 -2.48
C SER A 276 -9.16 26.09 -1.70
N SER A 277 -10.12 26.27 -0.78
CA SER A 277 -10.22 27.51 0.00
C SER A 277 -9.35 27.51 1.27
N LEU A 278 -9.17 26.35 1.92
CA LEU A 278 -8.32 26.24 3.12
C LEU A 278 -6.82 26.38 2.80
N SER A 279 -6.41 25.91 1.62
CA SER A 279 -5.03 25.99 1.12
C SER A 279 -4.51 27.42 1.04
N ASN A 280 -5.32 28.36 0.55
CA ASN A 280 -4.87 29.74 0.31
C ASN A 280 -4.75 30.57 1.59
N PHE A 281 -5.38 30.15 2.68
CA PHE A 281 -5.38 30.90 3.94
C PHE A 281 -4.23 30.49 4.87
N LEU A 282 -3.81 29.22 4.85
CA LEU A 282 -2.76 28.70 5.73
C LEU A 282 -1.35 28.84 5.17
N PHE A 283 -1.20 28.85 3.84
CA PHE A 283 0.10 28.90 3.17
C PHE A 283 0.98 30.12 3.52
N PRO A 284 0.46 31.37 3.59
CA PRO A 284 1.32 32.53 3.86
C PRO A 284 1.84 32.57 5.31
N TYR A 285 1.22 31.83 6.25
CA TYR A 285 1.65 31.77 7.64
C TYR A 285 2.58 30.58 7.92
N LEU A 286 2.33 29.44 7.28
CA LEU A 286 3.17 28.24 7.48
C LEU A 286 4.54 28.36 6.81
N LEU A 287 4.62 28.99 5.63
CA LEU A 287 5.88 29.13 4.90
C LEU A 287 6.97 29.90 5.68
N PRO A 288 6.70 31.09 6.27
CA PRO A 288 7.72 31.81 7.04
C PRO A 288 8.12 31.10 8.35
N ILE A 289 7.21 30.36 8.99
CA ILE A 289 7.53 29.57 10.19
C ILE A 289 8.47 28.42 9.81
N LEU A 290 8.20 27.73 8.70
CA LEU A 290 9.04 26.65 8.21
C LEU A 290 10.43 27.17 7.82
N THR A 291 10.51 28.27 7.07
CA THR A 291 11.80 28.84 6.65
C THR A 291 12.60 29.38 7.83
N PHE A 292 11.94 29.98 8.83
CA PHE A 292 12.59 30.40 10.07
C PHE A 292 13.15 29.20 10.85
N SER A 293 12.36 28.12 11.00
CA SER A 293 12.82 26.91 11.68
C SER A 293 14.03 26.27 10.98
N LEU A 294 14.01 26.19 9.64
CA LEU A 294 15.13 25.69 8.85
C LEU A 294 16.37 26.58 8.97
N SER A 295 16.20 27.90 8.99
CA SER A 295 17.29 28.86 9.17
C SER A 295 17.97 28.69 10.53
N VAL A 296 17.21 28.54 11.62
CA VAL A 296 17.75 28.31 12.96
C VAL A 296 18.54 26.99 13.02
N ILE A 297 18.01 25.92 12.42
CA ILE A 297 18.71 24.64 12.35
C ILE A 297 20.03 24.79 11.58
N PHE A 298 20.03 25.52 10.46
CA PHE A 298 21.23 25.78 9.67
C PHE A 298 22.27 26.59 10.46
N LEU A 299 21.83 27.59 11.22
CA LEU A 299 22.69 28.41 12.09
C LEU A 299 23.35 27.58 13.20
N VAL A 300 22.59 26.68 13.83
CA VAL A 300 23.12 25.75 14.85
C VAL A 300 24.15 24.80 14.24
N ILE A 301 23.86 24.22 13.07
CA ILE A 301 24.80 23.35 12.36
C ILE A 301 26.07 24.12 11.98
N PHE A 302 25.93 25.34 11.43
CA PHE A 302 27.05 26.18 11.04
C PHE A 302 27.93 26.57 12.24
N TYR A 303 27.31 26.90 13.38
CA TYR A 303 28.02 27.17 14.62
C TYR A 303 28.78 25.93 15.14
N LEU A 304 28.15 24.75 15.11
CA LEU A 304 28.80 23.50 15.51
C LEU A 304 29.96 23.11 14.57
N PHE A 305 29.86 23.43 13.28
CA PHE A 305 30.95 23.19 12.31
C PHE A 305 32.13 24.14 12.50
N ASN A 306 31.88 25.42 12.77
CA ASN A 306 32.94 26.41 12.94
C ASN A 306 33.59 26.40 14.33
N SER A 307 32.94 25.78 15.32
CA SER A 307 33.48 25.74 16.69
C SER A 307 34.52 24.64 16.93
N LYS A 308 34.98 23.93 15.89
CA LYS A 308 35.97 22.85 16.02
C LYS A 308 37.35 23.32 15.54
N ASP A 309 38.01 24.10 16.39
CA ASP A 309 39.43 24.36 16.27
C ASP A 309 40.22 23.06 16.52
N ASN A 310 41.00 22.66 15.51
CA ASN A 310 42.29 21.97 15.60
C ASN A 310 42.37 20.66 16.42
N ALA A 311 41.53 19.67 16.12
CA ALA A 311 41.81 18.27 16.50
C ALA A 311 42.10 17.42 15.26
N SER A 312 43.20 16.69 15.32
CA SER A 312 43.85 15.92 14.27
C SER A 312 42.93 15.03 13.43
N ILE A 313 43.27 14.94 12.15
CA ILE A 313 42.65 14.17 11.07
C ILE A 313 42.74 12.66 11.38
N GLU A 314 41.86 12.16 12.24
CA GLU A 314 41.37 10.79 12.11
C GLU A 314 40.06 10.86 11.33
N TRP A 315 39.81 9.86 10.48
CA TRP A 315 38.61 9.74 9.64
C TRP A 315 37.38 9.48 10.53
N GLU A 316 36.99 10.47 11.33
CA GLU A 316 35.72 10.47 12.03
C GLU A 316 34.63 10.59 10.97
N LEU A 317 33.93 9.48 10.73
CA LEU A 317 32.68 9.46 9.98
C LEU A 317 31.84 10.66 10.39
N SER A 318 31.34 11.36 9.37
CA SER A 318 30.58 12.58 9.56
C SER A 318 29.39 12.31 10.48
N TRP A 319 29.05 13.26 11.35
CA TRP A 319 28.08 13.04 12.43
C TRP A 319 26.71 12.53 11.95
N TRP A 320 26.34 12.81 10.69
CA TRP A 320 25.13 12.30 10.06
C TRP A 320 25.25 10.83 9.61
N GLU A 321 26.46 10.36 9.28
CA GLU A 321 26.74 8.94 9.00
C GLU A 321 26.65 8.07 10.25
N ARG A 322 26.83 8.65 11.45
CA ARG A 322 26.66 7.93 12.74
C ARG A 322 25.21 7.56 13.03
N SER A 323 24.26 8.22 12.39
CA SER A 323 22.83 7.95 12.59
C SER A 323 22.28 7.20 11.39
N ASN A 324 21.81 5.96 11.60
CA ASN A 324 21.34 5.08 10.53
C ASN A 324 20.27 5.72 9.63
N TRP A 325 19.34 6.50 10.20
CA TRP A 325 18.27 7.12 9.42
C TRP A 325 18.75 8.34 8.63
N LEU A 326 19.65 9.15 9.21
CA LEU A 326 20.24 10.31 8.54
C LEU A 326 21.22 9.89 7.45
N SER A 327 21.98 8.82 7.67
CA SER A 327 22.84 8.21 6.64
C SER A 327 21.99 7.74 5.46
N SER A 328 20.92 6.98 5.72
CA SER A 328 19.99 6.54 4.66
C SER A 328 19.35 7.71 3.91
N LEU A 329 18.97 8.79 4.60
CA LEU A 329 18.38 9.98 4.00
C LEU A 329 19.41 10.78 3.19
N GLY A 330 20.63 10.89 3.70
CA GLY A 330 21.76 11.55 3.03
C GLY A 330 22.15 10.84 1.74
N TRP A 331 22.24 9.51 1.76
CA TRP A 331 22.49 8.72 0.55
C TRP A 331 21.32 8.83 -0.44
N SER A 332 20.07 8.76 0.02
CA SER A 332 18.90 8.94 -0.84
C SER A 332 18.83 10.33 -1.48
N LEU A 333 19.20 11.39 -0.74
CA LEU A 333 19.24 12.76 -1.26
C LEU A 333 20.42 12.97 -2.20
N LYS A 334 21.57 12.38 -1.91
CA LYS A 334 22.74 12.40 -2.79
C LYS A 334 22.43 11.72 -4.12
N ASP A 335 21.76 10.56 -4.09
CA ASP A 335 21.30 9.87 -5.29
C ASP A 335 20.27 10.71 -6.05
N MET A 336 19.29 11.30 -5.36
CA MET A 336 18.29 12.17 -5.99
C MET A 336 18.92 13.43 -6.60
N LEU A 337 19.84 14.09 -5.90
CA LEU A 337 20.54 15.27 -6.38
C LEU A 337 21.48 14.94 -7.53
N SER A 338 22.12 13.77 -7.53
CA SER A 338 22.96 13.33 -8.65
C SER A 338 22.17 13.20 -9.95
N ILE A 339 20.88 12.84 -9.85
CA ILE A 339 19.95 12.80 -10.98
C ILE A 339 19.64 14.24 -11.47
N PHE A 340 19.53 15.21 -10.57
CA PHE A 340 19.27 16.61 -10.93
C PHE A 340 20.52 17.36 -11.42
N THR A 341 21.71 16.99 -10.95
CA THR A 341 22.98 17.55 -11.41
C THR A 341 23.50 16.89 -12.69
N PHE A 342 22.79 15.89 -13.22
CA PHE A 342 23.01 15.39 -14.57
C PHE A 342 22.46 16.41 -15.58
N THR A 343 23.06 17.60 -15.62
CA THR A 343 22.99 18.43 -16.82
C THR A 343 23.64 17.62 -17.93
N PRO A 344 22.95 17.33 -19.05
CA PRO A 344 23.60 16.71 -20.18
C PRO A 344 24.70 17.69 -20.60
N ASP A 345 25.96 17.31 -20.39
CA ASP A 345 27.07 18.06 -20.92
C ASP A 345 26.83 18.19 -22.42
N ASN A 346 26.50 19.42 -22.79
CA ASN A 346 26.37 19.86 -24.14
C ASN A 346 27.64 19.38 -24.85
N ALA A 347 27.44 18.64 -25.93
CA ALA A 347 28.48 18.20 -26.83
C ALA A 347 29.40 19.38 -27.17
N SER A 348 30.52 19.49 -26.44
CA SER A 348 31.72 20.14 -26.91
C SER A 348 32.30 19.21 -27.97
N ASN A 349 31.70 19.31 -29.16
CA ASN A 349 32.42 19.14 -30.40
C ASN A 349 33.70 19.99 -30.29
N ASN A 350 34.83 19.42 -30.71
CA ASN A 350 36.17 20.00 -30.77
C ASN A 350 37.06 19.73 -29.56
N ASN A 351 37.38 18.46 -29.30
CA ASN A 351 38.73 18.00 -28.93
C ASN A 351 38.84 16.47 -28.95
N ILE A 352 38.37 15.85 -30.04
CA ILE A 352 38.88 14.53 -30.44
C ILE A 352 40.20 14.80 -31.15
N MET A 353 41.22 15.17 -30.37
CA MET A 353 42.60 15.02 -30.82
C MET A 353 42.93 13.56 -30.61
N ASN A 354 42.74 12.82 -31.69
CA ASN A 354 43.02 11.42 -31.94
C ASN A 354 43.86 10.70 -30.86
N ASP A 355 43.20 9.93 -30.00
CA ASP A 355 43.84 8.85 -29.24
C ASP A 355 44.61 7.88 -30.15
N LYS A 356 44.23 7.83 -31.45
CA LYS A 356 44.96 7.11 -32.48
C LYS A 356 46.33 7.73 -32.81
N GLU A 357 46.48 9.06 -32.79
CA GLU A 357 47.78 9.71 -33.00
C GLU A 357 48.68 9.60 -31.77
N ALA A 358 48.11 9.63 -30.56
CA ALA A 358 48.86 9.37 -29.34
C ALA A 358 49.38 7.91 -29.29
N PHE A 359 48.55 6.95 -29.71
CA PHE A 359 48.94 5.55 -29.82
C PHE A 359 49.97 5.31 -30.94
N ASP A 360 49.80 5.91 -32.11
CA ASP A 360 50.76 5.78 -33.22
C ASP A 360 52.11 6.46 -32.91
N ALA A 361 52.12 7.55 -32.14
CA ALA A 361 53.35 8.18 -31.66
C ALA A 361 54.10 7.29 -30.65
N TYR A 362 53.36 6.63 -29.75
CA TYR A 362 53.93 5.68 -28.79
C TYR A 362 54.53 4.44 -29.50
N MET A 363 53.83 3.90 -30.50
CA MET A 363 54.31 2.74 -31.26
C MET A 363 55.54 3.06 -32.14
N ARG A 364 55.68 4.30 -32.64
CA ARG A 364 56.91 4.72 -33.34
C ARG A 364 58.11 4.91 -32.41
N ALA A 365 57.88 5.34 -31.16
CA ALA A 365 58.96 5.50 -30.19
C ALA A 365 59.56 4.14 -29.78
N LEU A 366 58.73 3.11 -29.64
CA LEU A 366 59.16 1.74 -29.32
C LEU A 366 59.93 1.03 -30.44
N ASN A 367 59.71 1.41 -31.71
CA ASN A 367 60.38 0.78 -32.85
C ASN A 367 61.73 1.42 -33.21
N ASN A 368 62.07 2.57 -32.61
CA ASN A 368 63.32 3.29 -32.85
C ASN A 368 64.29 3.22 -31.65
N SER A 369 63.94 2.46 -30.60
CA SER A 369 64.80 2.07 -29.49
C SER A 369 65.19 0.60 -29.64
#